data_AF-A0A2X2KKR8-F1
#
_entry.id   AF-A0A2X2KKR8-F1
#
_cell.length_a   1.000
_cell.length_b   1.000
_cell.length_c   1.000
_cell.angle_alpha   90.00
_cell.angle_beta   90.00
_cell.angle_gamma   90.00
#
_symmetry.space_group_name_H-M   'P 1'
#
loop_
_entity.id
_entity.type
_entity.pdbx_description
1 polymer ?
#
loop_
_entity_poly.entity_id
_entity_poly.type
_entity_poly.pdbx_seq_one_letter_code
_entity_poly.pdbx_strand_id
1 'polypeptide(L)'
;MRQKAAEILRQRDIFTPRCRQLLEEYEQQGGFNETQAQEFVQEALETFRWHQSATVDEETYRALHNEHRLIADVVCFPGCHINHLTPRTLDIDRVQSMMPECGIEPKILIEGPPRREVPIYYARPALKHWKRRVVCGAETGHAYCALW
;
A
#
# COMPACT_ATOMS: atom_id res chain seq x y z
N MET A 1 21.50 6.83 6.99
CA MET A 1 20.02 6.78 7.11
C MET A 1 19.44 5.60 7.90
N ARG A 2 20.07 4.41 7.94
CA ARG A 2 19.52 3.20 8.59
C ARG A 2 19.03 3.40 10.04
N GLN A 3 19.85 4.01 10.90
CA GLN A 3 19.50 4.20 12.32
C GLN A 3 18.26 5.10 12.49
N LYS A 4 18.24 6.25 11.80
CA LYS A 4 17.09 7.17 11.80
C LYS A 4 15.80 6.48 11.32
N ALA A 5 15.89 5.65 10.28
CA ALA A 5 14.74 4.87 9.81
C ALA A 5 14.21 3.90 10.89
N ALA A 6 15.09 3.21 11.61
CA ALA A 6 14.70 2.32 12.69
C ALA A 6 14.03 3.08 13.86
N GLU A 7 14.52 4.27 14.19
CA GLU A 7 13.94 5.13 15.23
C GLU A 7 12.52 5.58 14.85
N ILE A 8 12.31 6.04 13.61
CA ILE A 8 10.99 6.44 13.10
C ILE A 8 10.02 5.25 13.14
N LEU A 9 10.45 4.08 12.65
CA LEU A 9 9.60 2.88 12.63
C LEU A 9 9.21 2.41 14.03
N ARG A 10 10.11 2.48 15.01
CA ARG A 10 9.84 2.05 16.39
C ARG A 10 8.84 2.95 17.11
N GLN A 11 8.77 4.24 16.76
CA GLN A 11 7.85 5.19 17.38
C GLN A 11 6.42 5.10 16.83
N ARG A 12 6.22 4.34 15.75
CA ARG A 12 4.93 4.22 15.06
C ARG A 12 4.07 3.14 15.69
N ASP A 13 2.77 3.43 15.84
CA ASP A 13 1.75 2.42 16.04
C ASP A 13 0.80 2.43 14.84
N ILE A 14 0.64 1.27 14.20
CA ILE A 14 -0.10 1.12 12.94
C ILE A 14 -1.50 0.55 13.13
N PHE A 15 -1.75 -0.02 14.30
CA PHE A 15 -3.03 -0.61 14.65
C PHE A 15 -3.76 0.36 15.56
N THR A 16 -5.04 0.57 15.32
CA THR A 16 -5.86 1.33 16.26
C THR A 16 -5.90 0.59 17.60
N PRO A 17 -6.08 1.29 18.72
CA PRO A 17 -6.26 0.65 20.02
C PRO A 17 -7.40 -0.37 20.02
N ARG A 18 -8.50 -0.07 19.31
CA ARG A 18 -9.66 -0.96 19.23
C ARG A 18 -9.38 -2.21 18.40
N CYS A 19 -8.63 -2.11 17.30
CA CYS A 19 -8.17 -3.26 16.52
C CYS A 19 -7.40 -4.27 17.39
N ARG A 20 -6.51 -3.78 18.26
CA ARG A 20 -5.74 -4.62 19.20
C ARG A 20 -6.65 -5.30 20.24
N GLN A 21 -7.59 -4.55 20.81
CA GLN A 21 -8.56 -5.11 21.76
C GLN A 21 -9.41 -6.21 21.13
N LEU A 22 -9.90 -5.99 19.90
CA LEU A 22 -10.67 -7.00 19.17
C LEU A 22 -9.84 -8.27 18.90
N LEU A 23 -8.54 -8.14 18.58
CA LEU A 23 -7.65 -9.31 18.46
C LEU A 23 -7.55 -10.09 19.77
N GLU A 24 -7.38 -9.41 20.91
CA GLU A 24 -7.34 -10.06 22.23
C GLU A 24 -8.68 -10.75 22.55
N GLU A 25 -9.81 -10.11 22.25
CA GLU A 25 -11.14 -10.69 22.40
C GLU A 25 -11.30 -11.97 21.55
N TYR A 26 -10.85 -11.93 20.29
CA TYR A 26 -10.88 -13.08 19.38
C TYR A 26 -10.08 -14.26 19.93
N GLU A 27 -8.85 -14.01 20.40
CA GLU A 27 -7.98 -15.05 20.95
C GLU A 27 -8.59 -15.71 22.21
N GLN A 28 -9.23 -14.92 23.07
CA GLN A 28 -9.87 -15.41 24.28
C GLN A 28 -11.16 -16.21 24.00
N GLN A 29 -11.93 -15.79 22.99
CA GLN A 29 -13.26 -16.33 22.70
C GLN A 29 -13.24 -17.42 21.61
N GLY A 30 -12.15 -17.50 20.83
CA GLY A 30 -12.00 -18.43 19.71
C GLY A 30 -12.79 -18.04 18.46
N GLY A 31 -13.35 -16.83 18.40
CA GLY A 31 -14.18 -16.36 17.30
C GLY A 31 -14.84 -15.01 17.57
N PHE A 32 -15.42 -14.43 16.52
CA PHE A 32 -16.25 -13.23 16.61
C PHE A 32 -17.72 -13.55 16.32
N ASN A 33 -18.62 -12.80 16.96
CA ASN A 33 -19.98 -12.62 16.45
C ASN A 33 -19.99 -11.60 15.29
N GLU A 34 -21.14 -11.45 14.62
CA GLU A 34 -21.27 -10.57 13.45
C GLU A 34 -20.89 -9.10 13.75
N THR A 35 -21.32 -8.56 14.89
CA THR A 35 -21.02 -7.17 15.27
C THR A 35 -19.53 -6.95 15.49
N GLN A 36 -18.87 -7.86 16.23
CA GLN A 36 -17.42 -7.80 16.43
C GLN A 36 -16.66 -7.95 15.11
N ALA A 37 -17.10 -8.85 14.22
CA ALA A 37 -16.46 -9.03 12.92
C ALA A 37 -16.58 -7.78 12.04
N GLN A 38 -17.75 -7.15 12.00
CA GLN A 38 -17.96 -5.90 11.27
C GLN A 38 -17.10 -4.76 11.83
N GLU A 39 -17.04 -4.63 13.16
CA GLU A 39 -16.20 -3.63 13.84
C GLU A 39 -14.72 -3.88 13.53
N PHE A 40 -14.27 -5.14 13.62
CA PHE A 40 -12.89 -5.51 13.33
C PHE A 40 -12.48 -5.18 11.89
N VAL A 41 -13.37 -5.40 10.91
CA VAL A 41 -13.10 -5.02 9.51
C VAL A 41 -12.90 -3.51 9.38
N GLN A 42 -13.70 -2.68 10.05
CA GLN A 42 -13.53 -1.22 10.00
C GLN A 42 -12.22 -0.78 10.66
N GLU A 43 -11.93 -1.31 11.85
CA GLU A 43 -10.73 -0.95 12.61
C GLU A 43 -9.43 -1.42 11.92
N ALA A 44 -9.43 -2.61 11.33
CA ALA A 44 -8.29 -3.13 10.58
C ALA A 44 -8.07 -2.36 9.27
N LEU A 45 -9.14 -1.85 8.63
CA LEU A 45 -9.02 -1.08 7.39
C LEU A 45 -8.24 0.23 7.60
N GLU A 46 -8.30 0.83 8.79
CA GLU A 46 -7.55 2.05 9.11
C GLU A 46 -6.03 1.85 9.01
N THR A 47 -5.51 0.66 9.31
CA THR A 47 -4.08 0.33 9.17
C THR A 47 -3.58 0.46 7.73
N PHE A 48 -4.46 0.24 6.75
CA PHE A 48 -4.14 0.24 5.31
C PHE A 48 -4.60 1.51 4.59
N ARG A 49 -5.20 2.46 5.29
CA ARG A 49 -5.70 3.70 4.70
C ARG A 49 -4.54 4.58 4.21
N TRP A 50 -4.71 5.18 3.03
CA TRP A 50 -3.75 6.16 2.52
C TRP A 50 -3.85 7.48 3.29
N HIS A 51 -2.71 7.95 3.81
CA HIS A 51 -2.57 9.28 4.41
C HIS A 51 -1.62 10.13 3.56
N GLN A 52 -2.04 11.36 3.23
CA GLN A 52 -1.20 12.27 2.43
C GLN A 52 -0.04 12.87 3.25
N SER A 53 -0.19 12.93 4.57
CA SER A 53 0.81 13.53 5.47
C SER A 53 1.89 12.51 5.83
N ALA A 54 3.14 12.87 5.59
CA ALA A 54 4.29 12.16 6.10
C ALA A 54 4.49 12.43 7.60
N THR A 55 5.05 11.46 8.32
CA THR A 55 5.38 11.53 9.75
C THR A 55 6.75 12.16 10.03
N VAL A 56 7.43 12.62 8.98
CA VAL A 56 8.78 13.19 9.03
C VAL A 56 8.82 14.55 8.34
N ASP A 57 9.85 15.34 8.64
CA ASP A 57 10.16 16.56 7.91
C ASP A 57 10.59 16.28 6.46
N GLU A 58 10.58 17.33 5.63
CA GLU A 58 10.92 17.25 4.21
C GLU A 58 12.35 16.72 3.97
N GLU A 59 13.32 17.19 4.75
CA GLU A 59 14.72 16.81 4.57
C GLU A 59 14.90 15.31 4.79
N THR A 60 14.29 14.78 5.85
CA THR A 60 14.26 13.35 6.16
C THR A 60 13.57 12.54 5.06
N TYR A 61 12.42 13.00 4.57
CA TYR A 61 11.71 12.34 3.47
C TYR A 61 12.60 12.25 2.22
N ARG A 62 13.23 13.37 1.82
CA ARG A 62 14.13 13.42 0.66
C ARG A 62 15.34 12.51 0.83
N ALA A 63 15.97 12.51 2.00
CA ALA A 63 17.11 11.67 2.28
C ALA A 63 16.76 10.17 2.13
N LEU A 64 15.63 9.73 2.70
CA LEU A 64 15.16 8.35 2.57
C LEU A 64 14.74 8.01 1.14
N HIS A 65 14.13 8.96 0.41
CA HIS A 65 13.70 8.76 -0.96
C HIS A 65 14.89 8.60 -1.92
N ASN A 66 15.96 9.37 -1.70
CA ASN A 66 17.19 9.31 -2.48
C ASN A 66 17.96 8.01 -2.25
N GLU A 67 17.85 7.40 -1.06
CA GLU A 67 18.39 6.07 -0.79
C GLU A 67 17.64 5.01 -1.59
N HIS A 68 16.32 4.95 -1.42
CA HIS A 68 15.45 4.14 -2.26
C HIS A 68 13.99 4.57 -2.07
N ARG A 69 13.23 4.60 -3.17
CA ARG A 69 11.82 5.03 -3.15
C ARG A 69 10.99 4.22 -2.16
N LEU A 70 11.16 2.90 -2.14
CA LEU A 70 10.55 1.95 -1.19
C LEU A 70 10.91 2.21 0.30
N ILE A 71 12.06 2.82 0.59
CA ILE A 71 12.41 3.12 1.99
C ILE A 71 11.55 4.28 2.49
N ALA A 72 11.45 5.36 1.71
CA ALA A 72 10.58 6.50 2.07
C ALA A 72 9.09 6.08 2.16
N ASP A 73 8.67 5.25 1.22
CA ASP A 73 7.37 4.58 1.14
C ASP A 73 6.91 3.92 2.45
N VAL A 74 7.82 3.18 3.08
CA VAL A 74 7.55 2.39 4.28
C VAL A 74 7.74 3.24 5.54
N VAL A 75 8.82 4.03 5.58
CA VAL A 75 9.28 4.70 6.80
C VAL A 75 8.53 6.01 7.07
N CYS A 76 8.16 6.76 6.03
CA CYS A 76 7.70 8.14 6.19
C CYS A 76 6.20 8.31 6.42
N PHE A 77 5.42 7.23 6.45
CA PHE A 77 3.95 7.30 6.55
C PHE A 77 3.45 6.69 7.87
N PRO A 78 2.24 7.07 8.34
CA PRO A 78 1.70 6.57 9.61
C PRO A 78 1.29 5.09 9.58
N GLY A 79 0.91 4.56 8.40
CA GLY A 79 0.41 3.20 8.23
C GLY A 79 1.13 2.42 7.12
N CYS A 80 0.70 1.19 6.87
CA CYS A 80 1.19 0.34 5.77
C CYS A 80 0.12 0.26 4.68
N HIS A 81 -0.11 1.38 4.03
CA HIS A 81 -1.22 1.50 3.10
C HIS A 81 -1.07 0.62 1.86
N ILE A 82 -2.18 0.44 1.16
CA ILE A 82 -2.28 -0.42 -0.03
C ILE A 82 -1.38 0.11 -1.15
N ASN A 83 -0.37 -0.69 -1.53
CA ASN A 83 0.47 -0.41 -2.70
C ASN A 83 -0.32 -0.68 -4.00
N HIS A 84 -0.98 -1.84 -4.09
CA HIS A 84 -1.89 -2.17 -5.19
C HIS A 84 -2.93 -3.22 -4.76
N LEU A 85 -4.10 -3.19 -5.41
CA LEU A 85 -5.10 -4.26 -5.37
C LEU A 85 -5.21 -4.87 -6.77
N THR A 86 -4.92 -6.16 -6.86
CA THR A 86 -4.87 -6.87 -8.15
C THR A 86 -6.11 -7.75 -8.30
N PRO A 87 -7.08 -7.40 -9.16
CA PRO A 87 -8.17 -8.31 -9.47
C PRO A 87 -7.67 -9.51 -10.27
N ARG A 88 -8.39 -10.63 -10.18
CA ARG A 88 -8.12 -11.82 -10.98
C ARG A 88 -8.85 -11.74 -12.32
N THR A 89 -8.17 -12.07 -13.41
CA THR A 89 -8.76 -12.24 -14.75
C THR A 89 -8.55 -13.66 -15.27
N LEU A 90 -9.42 -14.09 -16.18
CA LEU A 90 -9.29 -15.36 -16.91
C LEU A 90 -8.40 -15.25 -18.15
N ASP A 91 -8.37 -14.08 -18.79
CA ASP A 91 -7.53 -13.83 -19.97
C ASP A 91 -6.87 -12.46 -19.83
N ILE A 92 -5.57 -12.48 -19.54
CA ILE A 92 -4.79 -11.26 -19.31
C ILE A 92 -4.50 -10.50 -20.62
N ASP A 93 -4.33 -11.22 -21.73
CA ASP A 93 -4.09 -10.60 -23.04
C ASP A 93 -5.32 -9.81 -23.47
N ARG A 94 -6.51 -10.39 -23.26
CA ARG A 94 -7.77 -9.70 -23.54
C ARG A 94 -7.93 -8.45 -22.66
N VAL A 95 -7.69 -8.57 -21.35
CA VAL A 95 -7.77 -7.42 -20.45
C VAL A 95 -6.77 -6.33 -20.86
N GLN A 96 -5.51 -6.69 -21.16
CA GLN A 96 -4.48 -5.73 -21.55
C GLN A 96 -4.87 -4.98 -22.84
N SER A 97 -5.47 -5.67 -23.83
CA SER A 97 -5.96 -5.04 -25.06
C SER A 97 -7.10 -4.05 -24.84
N MET A 98 -7.94 -4.28 -23.82
CA MET A 98 -9.10 -3.44 -23.49
C MET A 98 -8.76 -2.27 -22.58
N MET A 99 -7.63 -2.31 -21.85
CA MET A 99 -7.23 -1.27 -20.91
C MET A 99 -7.22 0.15 -21.53
N PRO A 100 -6.68 0.38 -22.75
CA PRO A 100 -6.70 1.70 -23.38
C PRO A 100 -8.11 2.24 -23.66
N GLU A 101 -9.05 1.37 -24.01
CA GLU A 101 -10.46 1.74 -24.24
C GLU A 101 -11.13 2.24 -22.94
N CYS A 102 -10.63 1.78 -21.79
CA CYS A 102 -11.05 2.23 -20.46
C CYS A 102 -10.18 3.36 -19.89
N GLY A 103 -9.30 3.98 -20.70
CA GLY A 103 -8.42 5.07 -20.25
C GLY A 103 -7.26 4.61 -19.36
N ILE A 104 -6.96 3.31 -19.33
CA ILE A 104 -5.84 2.74 -18.59
C ILE A 104 -4.71 2.44 -19.57
N GLU A 105 -3.54 3.01 -19.35
CA GLU A 105 -2.35 2.74 -20.17
C GLU A 105 -1.60 1.53 -19.59
N PRO A 106 -1.69 0.32 -20.18
CA PRO A 106 -0.96 -0.83 -19.70
C PRO A 106 0.52 -0.68 -20.02
N LYS A 107 1.41 -1.19 -19.15
CA LYS A 107 2.78 -1.48 -19.59
C LYS A 107 2.72 -2.62 -20.61
N ILE A 108 3.62 -2.56 -21.60
CA ILE A 108 3.72 -3.54 -22.67
C ILE A 108 4.10 -4.93 -22.13
N LEU A 109 4.96 -4.97 -21.11
CA LEU A 109 5.45 -6.23 -20.53
C LEU A 109 4.42 -6.89 -19.61
N ILE A 110 4.08 -8.15 -19.94
CA ILE A 110 3.45 -9.09 -19.02
C ILE A 110 4.55 -9.92 -18.36
N GLU A 111 4.63 -9.87 -17.03
CA GLU A 111 5.50 -10.72 -16.21
C GLU A 111 4.86 -12.09 -16.03
N GLY A 112 5.64 -13.16 -16.19
CA GLY A 112 5.20 -14.54 -15.99
C GLY A 112 5.44 -15.42 -17.21
N PRO A 113 4.92 -16.66 -17.19
CA PRO A 113 5.00 -17.57 -18.34
C PRO A 113 4.27 -16.99 -19.57
N PRO A 114 4.72 -17.30 -20.80
CA PRO A 114 3.99 -16.90 -22.01
C PRO A 114 2.61 -17.57 -22.07
N ARG A 115 1.73 -17.11 -22.98
CA ARG A 115 0.39 -17.66 -23.18
C ARG A 115 0.45 -19.17 -23.45
N ARG A 116 -0.45 -19.92 -22.80
CA ARG A 116 -0.58 -21.38 -22.90
C ARG A 116 -2.06 -21.78 -22.90
N GLU A 117 -2.38 -22.92 -23.50
CA GLU A 117 -3.71 -23.52 -23.41
C GLU A 117 -4.07 -23.91 -21.97
N VAL A 118 -3.09 -24.42 -21.22
CA VAL A 118 -3.19 -24.69 -19.79
C VAL A 118 -2.26 -23.74 -19.05
N PRO A 119 -2.79 -22.69 -18.40
CA PRO A 119 -2.00 -21.75 -17.63
C PRO A 119 -1.20 -22.45 -16.51
N ILE A 120 0.02 -21.99 -16.28
CA ILE A 120 0.87 -22.38 -15.15
C ILE A 120 1.30 -21.11 -14.41
N TYR A 121 1.46 -21.19 -13.09
CA TYR A 121 1.71 -20.02 -12.25
C TYR A 121 0.69 -18.89 -12.51
N TYR A 122 1.13 -17.63 -12.52
CA TYR A 122 0.31 -16.49 -12.89
C TYR A 122 1.08 -15.57 -13.84
N ALA A 123 0.33 -14.82 -14.64
CA ALA A 123 0.85 -13.74 -15.46
C ALA A 123 0.22 -12.43 -14.99
N ARG A 124 1.00 -11.34 -14.96
CA ARG A 124 0.50 -10.02 -14.54
C ARG A 124 1.10 -8.91 -15.42
N PRO A 125 0.37 -7.83 -15.67
CA PRO A 125 0.96 -6.67 -16.33
C PRO A 125 1.89 -5.97 -15.35
N ALA A 126 3.00 -5.42 -15.84
CA ALA A 126 3.75 -4.49 -15.04
C ALA A 126 2.87 -3.23 -14.77
N LEU A 127 2.89 -2.72 -13.54
CA LEU A 127 2.01 -1.63 -13.14
C LEU A 127 2.61 -0.25 -13.48
N LYS A 128 1.77 0.67 -13.98
CA LYS A 128 2.07 2.11 -14.03
C LYS A 128 1.43 2.74 -12.80
N HIS A 129 2.21 3.58 -12.15
CA HIS A 129 1.95 4.03 -10.79
C HIS A 129 1.32 5.43 -10.82
N TRP A 130 0.24 5.63 -10.06
CA TRP A 130 -0.36 6.95 -9.93
C TRP A 130 0.50 7.84 -9.03
N LYS A 131 0.67 9.09 -9.44
CA LYS A 131 1.36 10.10 -8.64
C LYS A 131 0.38 10.64 -7.59
N ARG A 132 0.70 10.47 -6.31
CA ARG A 132 -0.03 11.10 -5.20
C ARG A 132 0.80 12.18 -4.54
N ARG A 133 0.13 13.26 -4.11
CA ARG A 133 0.73 14.34 -3.33
C ARG A 133 1.07 13.84 -1.92
N VAL A 134 2.29 14.12 -1.49
CA VAL A 134 2.76 13.94 -0.11
C VAL A 134 2.99 15.32 0.51
N VAL A 135 2.60 15.48 1.78
CA VAL A 135 2.79 16.70 2.60
C VAL A 135 3.73 16.37 3.75
N CYS A 136 4.82 17.14 3.92
CA CYS A 136 5.78 16.97 5.00
C CYS A 136 5.73 18.17 5.95
N GLY A 137 5.67 17.92 7.27
CA GLY A 137 5.57 18.98 8.27
C GLY A 137 4.22 19.74 8.27
N ALA A 138 4.01 20.57 9.28
CA ALA A 138 2.73 21.27 9.49
C ALA A 138 2.54 22.56 8.67
N GLU A 139 3.57 23.09 7.98
CA GLU A 139 3.49 24.50 7.50
C GLU A 139 4.00 24.84 6.09
N THR A 140 4.54 23.94 5.27
CA THR A 140 4.98 24.34 3.90
C THR A 140 4.66 23.28 2.83
N GLY A 141 3.77 23.66 1.91
CA GLY A 141 3.08 22.78 0.96
C GLY A 141 3.89 22.33 -0.25
N HIS A 142 5.06 21.73 -0.08
CA HIS A 142 5.76 21.07 -1.18
C HIS A 142 5.16 19.69 -1.46
N ALA A 143 4.58 19.53 -2.66
CA ALA A 143 3.96 18.30 -3.12
C ALA A 143 5.02 17.35 -3.71
N TYR A 144 5.36 16.28 -3.01
CA TYR A 144 6.11 15.18 -3.64
C TYR A 144 5.16 14.23 -4.33
N CYS A 145 5.58 13.68 -5.47
CA CYS A 145 4.92 12.55 -6.08
C CYS A 145 5.51 11.26 -5.51
N ALA A 146 4.78 10.60 -4.61
CA ALA A 146 5.02 9.18 -4.40
C ALA A 146 4.53 8.45 -5.67
N LEU A 147 5.42 7.71 -6.35
CA LEU A 147 4.99 6.73 -7.35
C LEU A 147 4.97 5.36 -6.67
N TRP A 148 3.76 4.85 -6.47
CA TRP A 148 3.47 3.53 -5.93
C TRP A 148 3.55 2.48 -7.00
#